data_AF-A0A950X391-F1
#
_entry.id   AF-A0A950X391-F1
#
_cell.length_a   1.000
_cell.length_b   1.000
_cell.length_c   1.000
_cell.angle_alpha   90.00
_cell.angle_beta   90.00
_cell.angle_gamma   90.00
#
_symmetry.space_group_name_H-M   'P 1'
#
loop_
_entity.id
_entity.type
_entity.pdbx_description
1 polymer ?
#
loop_
_entity_poly.entity_id
_entity_poly.type
_entity_poly.pdbx_seq_one_letter_code
_entity_poly.pdbx_strand_id
1 'polypeptide(L)'
;MLLTPNEISRRQAIDAWFCLRAQPKREHIAAACLRQICEVEAFCPRLRFRKLTSRGPVWFVESMFPGYLFARFDYAACNRRIRQSPG
;
A
#
# COMPACT_ATOMS: atom_id res chain seq x y z
N MET A 1 -13.54 -14.74 -9.64
CA MET A 1 -13.93 -13.55 -10.43
C MET A 1 -13.26 -12.35 -9.81
N LEU A 2 -12.43 -11.62 -10.56
CA LEU A 2 -11.95 -10.32 -10.12
C LEU A 2 -13.06 -9.30 -10.39
N LEU A 3 -13.45 -8.51 -9.39
CA LEU A 3 -14.44 -7.45 -9.57
C LEU A 3 -13.89 -6.43 -10.57
N THR A 4 -14.69 -6.08 -11.57
CA THR A 4 -14.39 -4.99 -12.49
C THR A 4 -14.44 -3.66 -11.73
N PRO A 5 -13.70 -2.62 -12.19
CA PRO A 5 -13.75 -1.29 -11.56
C PRO A 5 -15.18 -0.76 -11.36
N ASN A 6 -16.08 -1.07 -12.29
CA ASN A 6 -17.47 -0.63 -12.25
C ASN A 6 -18.29 -1.41 -11.21
N GLU A 7 -18.00 -2.69 -10.99
CA GLU A 7 -18.61 -3.48 -9.91
C GLU A 7 -18.11 -3.04 -8.53
N ILE A 8 -16.83 -2.67 -8.42
CA ILE A 8 -16.24 -2.12 -7.19
C ILE A 8 -16.96 -0.82 -6.82
N SER A 9 -17.09 0.11 -7.76
CA SER A 9 -17.82 1.37 -7.53
C SER A 9 -19.28 1.18 -7.13
N ARG A 10 -19.95 0.12 -7.60
CA ARG A 10 -21.39 -0.11 -7.35
C ARG A 10 -21.69 -0.84 -6.05
N ARG A 11 -20.78 -1.69 -5.58
CA ARG A 11 -21.03 -2.61 -4.44
C ARG A 11 -20.40 -2.16 -3.14
N GLN A 12 -19.54 -1.14 -3.15
CA GLN A 12 -18.66 -0.90 -2.01
C GLN A 12 -19.21 0.14 -1.04
N ALA A 13 -18.99 -0.16 0.25
CA ALA A 13 -19.19 0.82 1.31
C ALA A 13 -18.22 2.00 1.14
N ILE A 14 -18.68 3.18 1.53
CA ILE A 14 -17.85 4.36 1.67
C ILE A 14 -16.74 4.00 2.69
N ASP A 15 -15.47 4.10 2.31
CA ASP A 15 -14.27 3.78 3.11
C ASP A 15 -13.90 2.30 3.33
N ALA A 16 -13.85 1.50 2.26
CA ALA A 16 -13.34 0.13 2.35
C ALA A 16 -11.81 0.02 2.15
N TRP A 17 -11.21 -1.05 2.68
CA TRP A 17 -9.78 -1.36 2.50
C TRP A 17 -9.52 -2.11 1.19
N PHE A 18 -8.43 -1.73 0.53
CA PHE A 18 -7.92 -2.36 -0.70
C PHE A 18 -6.48 -2.82 -0.51
N CYS A 19 -6.15 -3.93 -1.16
CA CYS A 19 -4.78 -4.34 -1.39
C CYS A 19 -4.29 -3.73 -2.71
N LEU A 20 -3.29 -2.85 -2.64
CA LEU A 20 -2.69 -2.18 -3.77
C LEU A 20 -1.35 -2.80 -4.11
N ARG A 21 -1.05 -2.94 -5.41
CA ARG A 21 0.27 -3.31 -5.88
C ARG A 21 1.13 -2.06 -6.01
N ALA A 22 2.32 -2.10 -5.42
CA ALA A 22 3.36 -1.08 -5.52
C ALA A 22 4.60 -1.65 -6.22
N GLN A 23 5.53 -0.79 -6.61
CA GLN A 23 6.83 -1.21 -7.11
C GLN A 23 7.61 -1.93 -5.99
N PRO A 24 8.25 -3.08 -6.28
CA PRO A 24 9.01 -3.81 -5.27
C PRO A 24 10.03 -2.93 -4.55
N LYS A 25 10.08 -3.04 -3.22
CA LYS A 25 10.94 -2.26 -2.30
C LYS A 25 10.57 -0.77 -2.16
N ARG A 26 9.53 -0.29 -2.85
CA ARG A 26 9.05 1.09 -2.77
C ARG A 26 7.69 1.19 -2.08
N GLU A 27 7.21 0.11 -1.44
CA GLU A 27 5.89 0.06 -0.81
C GLU A 27 5.74 1.15 0.28
N HIS A 28 6.82 1.41 1.02
CA HIS A 28 6.84 2.47 2.03
C HIS A 28 6.82 3.89 1.44
N ILE A 29 7.35 4.07 0.23
CA ILE A 29 7.30 5.34 -0.50
C ILE A 29 5.88 5.54 -1.03
N ALA A 30 5.31 4.51 -1.67
CA ALA A 30 3.93 4.52 -2.13
C ALA A 30 2.97 4.84 -0.99
N ALA A 31 3.10 4.18 0.16
CA ALA A 31 2.27 4.47 1.34
C ALA A 31 2.46 5.90 1.86
N ALA A 32 3.67 6.46 1.81
CA ALA A 32 3.92 7.86 2.19
C ALA A 32 3.26 8.83 1.21
N CYS A 33 3.34 8.57 -0.10
CA CYS A 33 2.66 9.37 -1.13
C CYS A 33 1.13 9.29 -1.01
N LEU A 34 0.58 8.11 -0.77
CA LEU A 34 -0.87 7.92 -0.62
C LEU A 34 -1.43 8.69 0.58
N ARG A 35 -0.71 8.75 1.71
CA ARG A 35 -1.12 9.55 2.89
C ARG A 35 -1.20 11.06 2.64
N GLN A 36 -0.62 11.55 1.55
CA GLN A 36 -0.73 12.96 1.17
C GLN A 36 -2.03 13.27 0.42
N ILE A 37 -2.74 12.24 -0.06
CA ILE A 37 -4.04 12.39 -0.70
C ILE A 37 -5.10 12.51 0.41
N CYS A 38 -5.94 13.55 0.32
CA CYS A 38 -7.05 13.75 1.25
C CYS A 38 -7.94 12.50 1.28
N GLU A 39 -8.37 12.09 2.48
CA GLU A 39 -9.28 10.95 2.69
C GLU A 39 -8.69 9.58 2.25
N VAL A 40 -7.36 9.47 2.17
CA VAL A 40 -6.68 8.18 1.96
C VAL A 40 -5.89 7.79 3.19
N GLU A 41 -6.26 6.66 3.80
CA GLU A 41 -5.47 6.02 4.84
C GLU A 41 -4.60 4.94 4.19
N ALA A 42 -3.29 4.92 4.45
CA ALA A 42 -2.38 3.91 3.90
C ALA A 42 -1.58 3.18 4.97
N PHE A 43 -1.57 1.86 4.88
CA PHE A 43 -0.90 0.94 5.78
C PHE A 43 0.10 0.08 5.00
N CYS A 44 1.38 0.18 5.37
CA CYS A 44 2.47 -0.62 4.81
C CYS A 44 3.18 -1.34 5.97
N PRO A 45 2.80 -2.60 6.27
CA PRO A 45 3.41 -3.36 7.35
C PRO A 45 4.89 -3.61 7.08
N ARG A 46 5.74 -3.22 8.04
CA ARG A 46 7.18 -3.43 7.98
C ARG A 46 7.66 -4.03 9.29
N LEU A 47 8.55 -5.02 9.18
CA LEU A 47 9.15 -5.68 10.32
C LEU A 47 10.61 -5.25 10.44
N ARG A 48 11.00 -4.81 11.63
CA ARG A 48 12.40 -4.53 11.97
C ARG A 48 12.97 -5.67 12.79
N PHE A 49 14.07 -6.27 12.35
CA PHE A 49 14.75 -7.36 13.06
C PHE A 49 16.26 -7.29 12.86
N ARG A 50 17.02 -8.03 13.68
CA ARG A 50 18.48 -8.16 13.54
C ARG A 50 18.81 -9.44 12.78
N LYS A 51 19.61 -9.34 11.72
CA LYS A 51 20.26 -10.49 11.07
C LYS A 51 21.74 -10.48 11.41
N LEU A 52 22.28 -11.64 11.73
CA LEU A 52 23.73 -11.81 11.83
C LEU A 52 24.32 -11.74 10.41
N THR A 53 25.34 -10.91 10.21
CA THR A 53 26.08 -10.81 8.94
C THR A 53 27.57 -11.09 9.20
N SER A 54 28.37 -11.25 8.15
CA SER A 54 29.82 -11.46 8.26
C SER A 54 30.56 -10.34 9.01
N ARG A 55 30.00 -9.13 9.05
CA ARG A 55 30.55 -7.96 9.76
C ARG A 55 29.90 -7.70 11.12
N GLY A 56 29.05 -8.62 11.59
CA GLY A 56 28.29 -8.50 12.84
C GLY A 56 26.78 -8.33 12.63
N PRO A 57 25.98 -8.24 13.72
CA PRO A 57 24.53 -8.09 13.63
C PRO A 57 24.11 -6.74 13.05
N VAL A 58 23.30 -6.76 11.99
CA VAL A 58 22.77 -5.56 11.32
C VAL A 58 21.25 -5.52 11.45
N TRP A 59 20.69 -4.32 11.61
CA TRP A 59 19.25 -4.10 11.59
C TRP A 59 18.73 -4.09 10.16
N PHE A 60 17.75 -4.94 9.89
CA PHE A 60 16.99 -4.95 8.64
C PHE A 60 15.58 -4.45 8.89
N VAL A 61 15.02 -3.77 7.90
CA VAL A 61 13.60 -3.42 7.83
C VAL A 61 13.08 -3.98 6.52
N GLU A 62 12.15 -4.92 6.60
CA GLU A 62 11.57 -5.58 5.42
C GLU A 62 10.06 -5.37 5.38
N SER A 63 9.51 -5.24 4.17
CA SER A 63 8.07 -5.22 3.91
C SER A 63 7.50 -6.61 4.18
N MET A 64 6.44 -6.71 4.99
CA MET A 64 5.83 -8.02 5.29
C MET A 64 5.09 -8.61 4.08
N PHE A 65 4.67 -7.75 3.15
CA PHE A 65 4.01 -8.13 1.89
C PHE A 65 4.76 -7.45 0.73
N PRO A 66 5.86 -8.03 0.23
CA PRO A 66 6.65 -7.42 -0.83
C PRO A 66 5.81 -7.13 -2.08
N GLY A 67 5.91 -5.92 -2.62
CA GLY A 67 5.14 -5.44 -3.77
C GLY A 67 3.69 -5.05 -3.45
N TYR A 68 3.27 -5.10 -2.18
CA TYR A 68 1.89 -4.78 -1.79
C TYR A 68 1.81 -3.86 -0.57
N LEU A 69 0.75 -3.07 -0.53
CA LEU A 69 0.36 -2.26 0.62
C LEU A 69 -1.17 -2.20 0.72
N PHE A 70 -1.67 -1.72 1.84
CA PHE A 70 -3.10 -1.57 2.06
C PHE A 70 -3.49 -0.09 2.11
N ALA A 71 -4.62 0.25 1.52
CA ALA A 71 -5.17 1.60 1.61
C ALA A 71 -6.69 1.58 1.77
N ARG A 72 -7.23 2.50 2.55
CA ARG A 72 -8.66 2.74 2.73
C ARG A 72 -9.02 4.09 2.12
N PHE A 73 -9.99 4.08 1.22
CA PHE A 73 -10.41 5.27 0.46
C PHE A 73 -11.76 5.00 -0.24
N ASP A 74 -12.45 6.07 -0.65
CA ASP A 74 -13.54 5.96 -1.62
C ASP A 74 -13.00 5.67 -3.03
N TYR A 75 -13.32 4.49 -3.56
CA TYR A 75 -12.89 4.07 -4.88
C TYR A 75 -13.35 5.01 -6.00
N ALA A 76 -14.61 5.47 -5.95
CA ALA A 76 -15.17 6.31 -6.99
C ALA A 76 -14.45 7.67 -7.07
N ALA A 77 -14.12 8.25 -5.91
CA ALA A 77 -13.44 9.54 -5.82
C ALA A 77 -11.92 9.45 -6.05
N CYS A 78 -11.25 8.45 -5.46
CA CYS A 78 -9.79 8.46 -5.30
C CYS A 78 -9.02 7.52 -6.24
N ASN A 79 -9.67 6.53 -6.89
CA ASN A 79 -8.97 5.50 -7.69
C ASN A 79 -8.03 6.07 -8.77
N ARG A 80 -8.43 7.14 -9.47
CA ARG A 80 -7.58 7.77 -10.49
C ARG A 80 -6.32 8.38 -9.87
N ARG A 81 -6.45 9.11 -8.77
CA ARG A 81 -5.32 9.77 -8.07
C ARG A 81 -4.35 8.73 -7.52
N ILE A 82 -4.89 7.67 -6.92
CA ILE A 82 -4.11 6.56 -6.33
C ILE A 82 -3.27 5.85 -7.40
N ARG A 83 -3.86 5.54 -8.57
CA ARG A 83 -3.13 4.91 -9.69
C ARG A 83 -1.99 5.75 -10.26
N GLN A 84 -2.08 7.06 -10.13
CA GLN A 84 -1.08 8.01 -10.59
C GLN A 84 -0.03 8.33 -9.51
N SER A 85 -0.26 7.90 -8.27
CA SER A 85 0.68 8.12 -7.17
C SER A 85 1.98 7.36 -7.43
N PRO A 86 3.15 7.96 -7.12
CA PRO A 86 4.42 7.27 -7.29
C PRO A 86 4.60 6.14 -6.29
N GLY A 87 5.24 5.07 -6.75
CA GLY A 87 5.78 4.00 -5.91
C GLY A 87 5.13 2.65 -6.11
#